data_AF-A0A0B1SZB5-F1
#
_entry.id   AF-A0A0B1SZB5-F1
#
_cell.length_a   1.000
_cell.length_b   1.000
_cell.length_c   1.000
_cell.angle_alpha   90.00
_cell.angle_beta   90.00
_cell.angle_gamma   90.00
#
_symmetry.space_group_name_H-M   'P 1'
#
loop_
_entity.id
_entity.type
_entity.pdbx_description
1 polymer ?
#
loop_
_entity_poly.entity_id
_entity_poly.type
_entity_poly.pdbx_seq_one_letter_code
_entity_poly.pdbx_strand_id
1 'polypeptide(L)'
;MMCIPKRFMCDGMKDCSDHSDEDPNICSNRPKAVVSDKFRYRIRTRKCPSTWFFCVDGSNCIISRYVCDNHKDCRDGSDEAEFCHGWQGMKRNANDSIVY
;
A
#
# COMPACT_ATOMS: atom_id res chain seq x y z
N MET A 1 7.21 -31.60 23.12
CA MET A 1 7.13 -30.28 22.48
C MET A 1 6.96 -30.47 20.99
N MET A 2 5.87 -29.94 20.43
CA MET A 2 5.71 -29.81 18.98
C MET A 2 6.27 -28.44 18.59
N CYS A 3 7.08 -28.39 17.54
CA CYS A 3 7.66 -27.14 17.04
C CYS A 3 6.98 -26.80 15.72
N ILE A 4 6.26 -25.69 15.68
CA ILE A 4 5.70 -25.15 14.44
C ILE A 4 6.58 -24.02 13.92
N PRO A 5 6.72 -23.85 12.60
CA PRO A 5 7.37 -22.67 12.03
C PRO A 5 6.68 -21.37 12.47
N LYS A 6 7.45 -20.30 12.73
CA LYS A 6 6.95 -19.00 13.25
C LYS A 6 5.80 -18.38 12.44
N ARG A 7 5.62 -18.77 11.18
CA ARG A 7 4.53 -18.32 10.30
C ARG A 7 3.16 -18.88 10.68
N PHE A 8 3.13 -20.03 11.36
CA PHE A 8 1.92 -20.69 11.87
C PHE A 8 1.56 -20.24 13.29
N MET A 9 2.19 -19.17 13.77
CA MET A 9 1.89 -18.60 15.07
C MET A 9 1.00 -17.39 14.87
N CYS A 10 -0.20 -17.41 15.47
CA CYS A 10 -1.22 -16.38 15.33
C CYS A 10 -1.71 -16.20 13.88
N ASP A 11 -1.82 -17.30 13.13
CA ASP A 11 -2.31 -17.32 11.74
C ASP A 11 -3.80 -17.69 11.63
N GLY A 12 -4.43 -18.01 12.76
CA GLY A 12 -5.85 -18.32 12.85
C GLY A 12 -6.17 -19.80 12.66
N MET A 13 -5.17 -20.66 12.51
CA MET A 13 -5.32 -22.12 12.46
C MET A 13 -4.75 -22.76 13.72
N LYS A 14 -5.27 -23.94 14.08
CA LYS A 14 -4.72 -24.73 15.17
C LYS A 14 -3.65 -25.66 14.62
N ASP A 15 -2.40 -25.25 14.72
CA ASP A 15 -1.22 -26.00 14.35
C ASP A 15 -0.55 -26.70 15.55
N CYS A 16 -0.76 -26.18 16.78
CA CYS A 16 -0.35 -26.87 18.01
C CYS A 16 -1.50 -27.68 18.64
N SER A 17 -1.16 -28.86 19.21
CA SER A 17 -2.13 -29.75 19.88
C SER A 17 -2.90 -29.08 21.04
N ASP A 18 -2.24 -28.16 21.73
CA ASP A 18 -2.74 -27.38 22.87
C ASP A 18 -3.31 -26.01 22.48
N HIS A 19 -3.34 -25.66 21.18
CA HIS A 19 -3.81 -24.37 20.66
C HIS A 19 -3.02 -23.15 21.17
N SER A 20 -1.82 -23.37 21.73
CA SER A 20 -0.96 -22.30 22.25
C SER A 20 -0.46 -21.32 21.19
N ASP A 21 -0.45 -21.77 19.93
CA ASP A 21 -0.12 -20.99 18.75
C ASP A 21 -1.11 -19.86 18.44
N GLU A 22 -2.33 -19.96 18.97
CA GLU A 22 -3.42 -18.99 18.79
C GLU A 22 -3.89 -18.36 20.10
N ASP A 23 -3.16 -18.56 21.20
CA ASP A 23 -3.53 -18.03 22.51
C ASP A 23 -3.60 -16.49 22.49
N PRO A 24 -4.72 -15.87 22.88
CA PRO A 24 -4.87 -14.42 22.88
C PRO A 24 -3.82 -13.69 23.70
N ASN A 25 -3.36 -14.24 24.82
CA ASN A 25 -2.34 -13.61 25.67
C ASN A 25 -0.96 -13.58 24.99
N ILE A 26 -0.71 -14.53 24.09
CA ILE A 26 0.55 -14.64 23.33
C ILE A 26 0.44 -13.86 22.00
N CYS A 27 -0.74 -13.86 21.38
CA CYS A 27 -1.03 -13.22 20.10
C CYS A 27 -1.49 -11.75 20.21
N SER A 28 -1.69 -11.22 21.42
CA SER A 28 -2.23 -9.87 21.68
C SER A 28 -1.50 -8.74 20.95
N ASN A 29 -0.19 -8.86 20.74
CA ASN A 29 0.64 -7.85 20.07
C ASN A 29 1.22 -8.32 18.73
N ARG A 30 0.77 -9.47 18.22
CA ARG A 30 1.18 -9.91 16.89
C ARG A 30 0.12 -9.48 15.89
N PRO A 31 0.51 -8.77 14.82
CA PRO A 31 -0.39 -8.64 13.69
C PRO A 31 -0.71 -10.08 13.27
N LYS A 32 -1.98 -10.49 13.39
CA LYS A 32 -2.43 -11.80 12.91
C LYS A 32 -1.78 -12.01 11.56
N ALA A 33 -1.11 -13.15 11.35
CA ALA A 33 -0.46 -13.48 10.09
C ALA A 33 -1.57 -13.64 9.06
N VAL A 34 -2.04 -12.50 8.59
CA VAL A 34 -3.05 -12.39 7.59
C VAL A 34 -2.42 -13.00 6.35
N VAL A 35 -2.86 -14.21 5.97
CA VAL A 35 -2.45 -14.89 4.74
C VAL A 35 -2.53 -13.89 3.60
N SER A 36 -1.39 -13.35 3.23
CA SER A 36 -1.22 -12.40 2.15
C SER A 36 0.27 -12.19 1.94
N ASP A 37 0.95 -13.28 1.65
CA ASP A 37 1.94 -13.22 0.60
C ASP A 37 1.26 -12.53 -0.61
N LYS A 38 1.68 -11.28 -0.87
CA LYS A 38 1.40 -10.43 -2.05
C LYS A 38 0.15 -9.57 -2.17
N PHE A 39 -0.82 -9.54 -1.25
CA PHE A 39 -1.95 -8.58 -1.41
C PHE A 39 -2.59 -8.11 -0.09
N ARG A 40 -1.84 -7.35 0.73
CA ARG A 40 -2.42 -6.63 1.89
C ARG A 40 -1.95 -5.20 2.07
N TYR A 41 -1.85 -4.45 0.98
CA TYR A 41 -2.08 -3.01 1.06
C TYR A 41 -3.60 -2.74 1.15
N ARG A 42 -4.23 -3.12 2.26
CA ARG A 42 -5.55 -2.60 2.64
C ARG A 42 -5.68 -2.43 4.16
N ILE A 43 -5.43 -1.17 4.54
CA ILE A 43 -6.19 -0.38 5.50
C ILE A 43 -5.92 -0.63 6.98
N ARG A 44 -5.08 0.25 7.55
CA ARG A 44 -5.46 1.12 8.68
C ARG A 44 -4.60 2.39 8.81
N THR A 45 -4.05 2.88 7.71
CA THR A 45 -3.58 4.27 7.64
C THR A 45 -4.16 4.87 6.37
N ARG A 46 -4.96 5.94 6.49
CA ARG A 46 -5.31 6.83 5.36
C ARG A 46 -4.05 7.61 4.92
N LYS A 47 -2.94 6.92 4.75
CA LYS A 47 -1.65 7.48 4.42
C LYS A 47 -1.11 6.61 3.30
N CYS A 48 -1.15 7.16 2.10
CA CYS A 48 -0.32 6.65 1.02
C CYS A 48 1.14 6.64 1.50
N PRO A 49 2.00 5.80 0.91
CA PRO A 49 3.44 6.03 1.00
C PRO A 49 3.73 7.51 0.67
N SER A 50 4.72 8.11 1.32
CA SER A 50 5.00 9.56 1.18
C SER A 50 5.28 10.02 -0.27
N THR A 51 5.56 9.09 -1.17
CA THR A 51 5.84 9.31 -2.61
C THR A 51 4.64 9.04 -3.51
N TRP A 52 3.45 8.88 -2.94
CA TRP A 52 2.22 8.54 -3.67
C TRP A 52 1.17 9.62 -3.41
N PHE A 53 0.41 9.94 -4.46
CA PHE A 53 -0.69 10.87 -4.40
C PHE A 53 -1.96 10.13 -3.98
N PHE A 54 -2.73 10.73 -3.08
CA PHE A 54 -4.02 10.19 -2.66
C PHE A 54 -5.12 10.88 -3.46
N CYS A 55 -5.92 10.09 -4.18
CA CYS A 55 -7.06 10.62 -4.92
C CYS A 55 -8.02 11.35 -3.96
N VAL A 56 -8.61 12.44 -4.42
CA VAL A 56 -9.45 13.31 -3.59
C VAL A 56 -10.71 12.57 -3.12
N ASP A 57 -11.25 11.67 -3.95
CA ASP A 57 -12.35 10.76 -3.57
C ASP A 57 -11.97 9.69 -2.54
N GLY A 58 -10.68 9.54 -2.23
CA GLY A 58 -10.15 8.58 -1.28
C GLY A 58 -10.23 7.12 -1.73
N SER A 59 -10.42 6.87 -3.02
CA SER A 59 -10.58 5.51 -3.56
C SER A 59 -9.25 4.74 -3.66
N ASN A 60 -8.19 5.39 -4.12
CA ASN A 60 -6.86 4.81 -4.32
C ASN A 60 -5.71 5.80 -4.09
N CYS A 61 -4.50 5.23 -3.92
CA CYS A 61 -3.25 5.95 -4.02
C CYS A 61 -2.64 5.65 -5.39
N ILE A 62 -2.15 6.68 -6.08
CA ILE A 62 -1.41 6.54 -7.33
C ILE A 62 0.03 7.00 -7.11
N ILE A 63 0.95 6.51 -7.95
CA ILE A 63 2.35 6.94 -7.91
C ILE A 63 2.41 8.38 -8.43
N SER A 64 3.26 9.25 -7.85
CA SER A 64 3.38 10.66 -8.28
C SER A 64 3.66 10.88 -9.77
N ARG A 65 4.12 9.86 -10.52
CA ARG A 65 4.30 9.93 -11.99
C ARG A 65 3.00 9.97 -12.79
N TYR A 66 1.89 9.54 -12.17
CA TYR A 66 0.54 9.48 -12.73
C TYR A 66 -0.28 10.73 -12.35
N VAL A 67 0.38 11.76 -11.83
CA VAL A 67 -0.26 13.04 -11.52
C VAL A 67 0.13 14.00 -12.64
N CYS A 68 -0.86 14.61 -13.28
CA CYS A 68 -0.69 15.47 -14.44
C CYS A 68 0.02 14.77 -15.63
N ASP A 69 -0.33 13.52 -15.90
CA ASP A 69 0.23 12.73 -17.01
C ASP A 69 -0.69 12.66 -18.25
N ASN A 70 -1.84 13.34 -18.21
CA ASN A 70 -2.93 13.32 -19.20
C ASN A 70 -3.73 12.01 -19.24
N HIS A 71 -3.56 11.14 -18.25
CA HIS A 71 -4.39 9.95 -18.06
C HIS A 71 -5.17 10.03 -16.75
N LYS A 72 -6.42 9.59 -16.80
CA LYS A 72 -7.28 9.50 -15.63
C LYS A 72 -6.98 8.20 -14.88
N ASP A 73 -6.10 8.26 -13.88
CA ASP A 73 -5.75 7.18 -12.97
C ASP A 73 -6.55 7.22 -11.65
N CYS A 74 -7.01 8.40 -11.21
CA CYS A 74 -8.01 8.50 -10.15
C CYS A 74 -9.43 8.32 -10.69
N ARG A 75 -10.30 7.67 -9.90
CA ARG A 75 -11.71 7.44 -10.31
C ARG A 75 -12.48 8.75 -10.52
N ASP A 76 -12.20 9.75 -9.71
CA ASP A 76 -12.75 11.10 -9.82
C ASP A 76 -12.00 11.98 -10.84
N GLY A 77 -10.79 11.59 -11.26
CA GLY A 77 -9.93 12.39 -12.13
C GLY A 77 -9.21 13.51 -11.39
N SER A 78 -9.11 13.41 -10.06
CA SER A 78 -8.44 14.41 -9.23
C SER A 78 -6.93 14.51 -9.46
N ASP A 79 -6.34 13.51 -10.10
CA ASP A 79 -4.97 13.49 -10.57
C ASP A 79 -4.71 14.41 -11.78
N GLU A 80 -5.75 14.75 -12.53
CA GLU A 80 -5.70 15.59 -13.75
C GLU A 80 -6.55 16.86 -13.62
N ALA A 81 -6.73 17.37 -12.39
CA ALA A 81 -7.58 18.53 -12.12
C ALA A 81 -6.91 19.88 -12.50
N GLU A 82 -7.60 20.99 -12.24
CA GLU A 82 -7.17 22.34 -12.64
C GLU A 82 -5.78 22.77 -12.11
N PHE A 83 -5.25 22.13 -11.06
CA PHE A 83 -3.89 22.41 -10.59
C PHE A 83 -2.79 21.92 -11.56
N CYS A 84 -3.15 21.07 -12.52
CA CYS A 84 -2.25 20.62 -13.58
C CYS A 84 -2.02 21.69 -14.67
N HIS A 85 -2.76 22.80 -14.67
CA HIS A 85 -2.57 23.90 -15.63
C HIS A 85 -1.25 24.62 -15.35
N GLY A 86 -0.19 24.22 -16.06
CA GLY A 86 1.19 24.68 -15.87
C GLY A 86 2.15 23.59 -15.43
N TRP A 87 1.64 22.42 -15.02
CA TRP A 87 2.41 21.19 -14.88
C TRP A 87 2.46 20.49 -16.24
N GLN A 88 3.38 20.92 -17.09
CA GLN A 88 3.93 20.02 -18.09
C GLN A 88 4.59 18.91 -17.25
N GLY A 89 3.93 17.75 -17.09
CA GLY A 89 4.39 16.67 -16.22
C GLY A 89 5.86 16.30 -16.45
N MET A 90 6.42 15.36 -15.68
CA MET A 90 7.76 14.81 -15.96
C MET A 90 7.80 14.11 -17.32
N LYS A 91 7.74 14.88 -18.42
CA LYS A 91 8.22 14.46 -19.72
C LYS A 91 9.69 14.23 -19.47
N ARG A 92 10.06 12.97 -19.26
CA ARG A 92 11.42 12.55 -19.56
C ARG A 92 11.54 12.76 -21.06
N ASN A 93 11.85 13.98 -21.45
CA ASN A 93 12.52 14.20 -22.69
C ASN A 93 13.76 13.31 -22.58
N ALA A 94 13.91 12.34 -23.47
CA ALA A 94 15.16 11.60 -23.59
C ALA A 94 16.35 12.53 -23.93
N ASN A 95 16.12 13.85 -24.02
CA ASN A 95 17.05 14.92 -24.35
C ASN A 95 16.92 16.18 -23.46
N ASP A 96 16.40 16.11 -22.23
CA ASP A 96 16.42 17.29 -21.34
C ASP A 96 17.83 17.44 -20.75
N SER A 97 18.69 18.13 -21.52
CA SER A 97 19.90 18.74 -20.98
C SER A 97 19.48 19.72 -19.89
N ILE A 98 19.91 19.43 -18.67
CA ILE A 98 19.89 20.38 -17.55
C ILE A 98 20.64 21.63 -18.01
N VAL A 99 19.94 22.75 -18.11
CA VAL A 99 20.57 24.07 -18.23
C VAL A 99 20.56 24.71 -16.85
N TYR A 100 21.76 25.14 -16.42
CA TYR A 100 22.07 25.80 -15.16
C TYR A 100 21.38 27.16 -15.03
#